data_AF-A0A8T5QGL8-F1
#
_entry.id   AF-A0A8T5QGL8-F1
#
_cell.length_a   1.000
_cell.length_b   1.000
_cell.length_c   1.000
_cell.angle_alpha   90.00
_cell.angle_beta   90.00
_cell.angle_gamma   90.00
#
_symmetry.space_group_name_H-M   'P 1'
#
loop_
_entity.id
_entity.type
_entity.pdbx_description
1 polymer ?
#
loop_
_entity_poly.entity_id
_entity_poly.type
_entity_poly.pdbx_seq_one_letter_code
_entity_poly.pdbx_strand_id
1 'polypeptide(L)'
;MAYDNLIECSRCGSDACYMQEVNQEIKIELCYGCGFQSNSIMKVDSQFLSEQMETLPDLYKALIDEEESGKVWMPSFHSVDGKGMVFADGTSREKWAWGAVKHIEVLEEEKDKYKGAKYRADMGTLKHFPERDFIGALTYINVLPE
;
A
#
# COMPACT_ATOMS: atom_id res chain seq x y z
N MET A 1 -8.59 24.16 4.46
CA MET A 1 -7.67 23.94 5.59
C MET A 1 -6.90 22.69 5.22
N ALA A 2 -5.57 22.75 5.16
CA ALA A 2 -4.76 21.59 4.80
C ALA A 2 -4.77 20.67 6.03
N TYR A 3 -5.48 19.56 5.93
CA TYR A 3 -5.62 18.56 7.00
C TYR A 3 -4.56 17.47 6.87
N ASP A 4 -3.37 17.87 6.41
CA ASP A 4 -2.29 16.98 6.01
C ASP A 4 -1.10 17.28 6.92
N ASN A 5 -0.67 16.29 7.70
CA ASN A 5 0.46 16.42 8.62
C ASN A 5 1.45 15.28 8.37
N LEU A 6 2.73 15.58 8.57
CA LEU A 6 3.76 14.56 8.72
C LEU A 6 3.95 14.28 10.21
N ILE A 7 3.75 13.02 10.61
CA ILE A 7 3.89 12.54 11.98
C ILE A 7 4.93 11.43 12.03
N GLU A 8 5.35 11.08 13.24
CA GLU A 8 6.17 9.89 13.45
C GLU A 8 5.28 8.63 13.37
N CYS A 9 5.72 7.64 12.59
CA CYS A 9 5.05 6.37 12.45
C CYS A 9 5.23 5.56 13.74
N SER A 10 4.15 5.28 14.45
CA SER A 10 4.17 4.45 15.66
C SER A 10 4.61 3.01 15.41
N ARG A 11 4.49 2.50 14.17
CA ARG A 11 4.93 1.16 13.78
C ARG A 11 6.44 1.05 13.59
N CYS A 12 7.04 1.97 12.83
CA CYS A 12 8.45 1.84 12.41
C CYS A 12 9.40 2.92 12.95
N GLY A 13 8.86 3.96 13.59
CA GLY A 13 9.60 5.11 14.11
C GLY A 13 10.09 6.08 13.03
N SER A 14 9.61 5.97 11.79
CA SER A 14 9.96 6.92 10.71
C SER A 14 9.15 8.21 10.84
N ASP A 15 9.81 9.34 10.64
CA ASP A 15 9.24 10.70 10.58
C ASP A 15 8.49 11.02 9.27
N ALA A 16 8.44 10.06 8.34
CA ALA A 16 7.79 10.19 7.04
C ALA A 16 6.38 9.55 7.02
N CYS A 17 5.59 9.72 8.08
CA CYS A 17 4.20 9.24 8.11
C CYS A 17 3.23 10.36 7.74
N TYR A 18 2.57 10.22 6.61
CA TYR A 18 1.56 11.16 6.16
C TYR A 18 0.23 10.84 6.80
N MET A 19 -0.34 11.81 7.50
CA MET A 19 -1.65 11.73 8.12
C MET A 19 -2.57 12.73 7.45
N GLN A 20 -3.71 12.24 6.96
CA GLN A 20 -4.75 13.04 6.35
C GLN A 20 -6.05 12.89 7.14
N GLU A 21 -6.64 14.02 7.55
CA GLU A 21 -7.99 14.05 8.14
C GLU A 21 -9.00 14.28 7.02
N VAL A 22 -9.75 13.24 6.66
CA VAL A 22 -10.82 13.31 5.65
C VAL A 22 -12.03 14.03 6.22
N ASN A 23 -12.34 13.78 7.50
CA ASN A 23 -13.33 14.51 8.29
C ASN A 23 -12.96 14.36 9.78
N GLN A 24 -13.83 14.83 10.69
CA GLN A 24 -13.57 14.77 12.14
C GLN A 24 -13.47 13.34 12.71
N GLU A 25 -13.93 12.33 11.98
CA GLU A 25 -14.04 10.94 12.45
C GLU A 25 -13.09 9.99 11.69
N ILE A 26 -12.62 10.38 10.50
CA ILE A 26 -11.82 9.54 9.60
C ILE A 26 -10.45 10.19 9.40
N LYS A 27 -9.44 9.56 9.99
CA LYS A 27 -8.02 9.86 9.73
C LYS A 27 -7.40 8.68 9.01
N ILE A 28 -6.70 8.98 7.93
CA ILE A 28 -5.93 8.02 7.12
C ILE A 28 -4.46 8.33 7.34
N GLU A 29 -3.68 7.31 7.65
CA GLU A 29 -2.25 7.41 7.89
C GLU A 29 -1.53 6.49 6.91
N LEU A 30 -0.51 6.99 6.24
CA LEU A 30 0.35 6.25 5.33
C LEU A 30 1.81 6.56 5.66
N CYS A 31 2.54 5.54 6.10
CA CYS A 31 3.97 5.68 6.33
C CYS A 31 4.74 5.43 5.04
N TYR A 32 5.43 6.46 4.53
CA TYR A 32 6.31 6.30 3.37
C TYR A 32 7.59 5.52 3.70
N GLY A 33 8.01 5.49 4.98
CA GLY A 33 9.18 4.71 5.40
C GLY A 33 8.97 3.20 5.28
N CYS A 34 7.86 2.67 5.80
CA CYS A 34 7.59 1.23 5.78
C CYS A 34 6.51 0.78 4.79
N GLY A 35 5.74 1.71 4.21
CA GLY A 35 4.66 1.41 3.26
C GLY A 35 3.36 0.92 3.88
N PHE A 36 3.21 1.05 5.20
CA PHE A 36 2.00 0.62 5.89
C PHE A 36 1.01 1.77 5.99
N GLN A 37 -0.26 1.42 5.93
CA GLN A 37 -1.38 2.34 6.12
C GLN A 37 -2.22 1.94 7.32
N SER A 38 -2.86 2.93 7.92
CA SER A 38 -3.82 2.79 9.00
C SER A 38 -5.00 3.72 8.72
N ASN A 39 -6.20 3.31 9.14
CA ASN A 39 -7.39 4.13 9.05
C ASN A 39 -8.19 4.06 10.36
N SER A 40 -8.70 5.19 10.83
CA SER A 40 -9.47 5.32 12.07
C SER A 40 -10.75 4.47 12.12
N ILE A 41 -11.29 4.06 10.97
CA ILE A 41 -12.44 3.13 10.86
C ILE A 41 -12.04 1.64 10.90
N MET A 42 -10.76 1.34 10.67
CA MET A 42 -10.21 -0.02 10.77
C MET A 42 -9.79 -0.30 12.21
N LYS A 43 -10.79 -0.55 13.05
CA LYS A 43 -10.61 -0.98 14.44
C LYS A 43 -10.78 -2.49 14.56
N VAL A 44 -10.12 -3.07 15.55
CA VAL A 44 -9.93 -4.52 15.77
C VAL A 44 -11.25 -5.32 15.88
N ASP A 45 -12.38 -4.66 16.13
CA ASP A 45 -13.70 -5.30 16.23
C ASP A 45 -14.74 -4.73 15.25
N SER A 46 -14.34 -3.96 14.23
CA SER A 46 -15.31 -3.42 13.27
C SER A 46 -15.70 -4.48 12.25
N GLN A 47 -16.99 -4.54 11.89
CA GLN A 47 -17.46 -5.38 10.77
C GLN A 47 -16.67 -5.10 9.49
N PHE A 48 -16.30 -3.83 9.29
CA PHE A 48 -15.47 -3.40 8.18
C PHE A 48 -14.10 -4.08 8.13
N LEU A 49 -13.43 -4.27 9.28
CA LEU A 49 -12.17 -5.01 9.30
C LEU A 49 -12.39 -6.50 9.00
N SER A 50 -13.44 -7.11 9.57
CA SER A 50 -13.77 -8.52 9.32
C SER A 50 -14.08 -8.81 7.84
N GLU A 51 -14.91 -7.99 7.19
CA GLU A 51 -15.24 -8.14 5.77
C GLU A 51 -14.00 -7.93 4.88
N GLN A 52 -13.14 -6.98 5.23
CA GLN A 52 -11.86 -6.81 4.53
C GLN A 52 -10.91 -7.99 4.76
N MET A 53 -10.85 -8.53 5.97
CA MET A 53 -10.04 -9.72 6.26
C MET A 53 -10.49 -10.94 5.47
N GLU A 54 -11.77 -11.06 5.08
CA GLU A 54 -12.22 -12.16 4.22
C GLU A 54 -11.72 -12.03 2.78
N THR A 55 -11.56 -10.79 2.29
CA THR A 55 -11.17 -10.51 0.90
C THR A 55 -9.66 -10.30 0.71
N LEU A 56 -8.94 -9.96 1.77
CA LEU A 56 -7.50 -9.72 1.72
C LEU A 56 -6.72 -11.03 1.43
N PRO A 57 -5.58 -10.95 0.74
CA PRO A 57 -4.65 -12.08 0.61
C PRO A 57 -4.09 -12.52 1.96
N ASP A 58 -3.76 -13.80 2.12
CA ASP A 58 -3.19 -14.35 3.36
C ASP A 58 -1.92 -13.63 3.81
N LEU A 59 -1.07 -13.23 2.86
CA LEU A 59 0.13 -12.45 3.16
C LEU A 59 -0.21 -11.11 3.83
N TYR A 60 -1.19 -10.38 3.29
CA TYR A 60 -1.60 -9.10 3.86
C TYR A 60 -2.12 -9.29 5.28
N LYS A 61 -2.93 -10.34 5.53
CA LYS A 61 -3.43 -10.67 6.87
C LYS A 61 -2.28 -10.99 7.84
N ALA A 62 -1.29 -11.77 7.41
CA ALA A 62 -0.13 -12.11 8.22
C ALA A 62 0.74 -10.89 8.57
N LEU A 63 0.72 -9.86 7.73
CA LEU A 63 1.47 -8.62 7.92
C LEU A 63 0.70 -7.59 8.74
N ILE A 64 -0.58 -7.79 9.05
CA ILE A 64 -1.33 -6.87 9.90
C ILE A 64 -0.65 -6.75 11.27
N ASP A 65 -0.51 -5.50 11.72
CA ASP A 65 0.03 -5.12 13.02
C ASP A 65 -1.04 -4.38 13.80
N GLU A 66 -1.36 -4.85 15.00
CA GLU A 66 -2.26 -4.19 15.93
C GLU A 66 -1.44 -3.53 17.04
N GLU A 67 -1.70 -2.25 17.28
CA GLU A 67 -1.15 -1.52 18.41
C GLU A 67 -2.02 -1.68 19.66
N GLU A 68 -1.44 -1.54 20.85
CA GLU A 68 -2.17 -1.56 22.13
C GLU A 68 -3.30 -0.53 22.22
N SER A 69 -3.25 0.52 21.40
CA SER A 69 -4.31 1.54 21.28
C SER A 69 -5.54 1.08 20.48
N GLY A 70 -5.52 -0.14 19.91
CA GLY A 70 -6.54 -0.68 19.02
C GLY A 70 -6.43 -0.18 17.56
N LYS A 71 -5.32 0.47 17.22
CA LYS A 71 -5.01 0.94 15.87
C LYS A 71 -4.38 -0.19 15.05
N VAL A 72 -4.84 -0.36 13.82
CA VAL A 72 -4.41 -1.44 12.92
C VAL A 72 -3.60 -0.87 11.77
N TRP A 73 -2.39 -1.39 11.59
CA TRP A 73 -1.52 -1.16 10.46
C TRP A 73 -1.58 -2.34 9.51
N MET A 74 -1.75 -2.06 8.23
CA MET A 74 -1.72 -3.06 7.18
C MET A 74 -0.81 -2.60 6.03
N PRO A 75 -0.24 -3.53 5.25
CA PRO A 75 0.48 -3.15 4.05
C PRO A 75 -0.43 -2.37 3.10
N SER A 76 0.09 -1.31 2.50
CA SER A 76 -0.63 -0.58 1.46
C SER A 76 -0.59 -1.31 0.12
N PHE A 77 -1.56 -1.00 -0.74
CA PHE A 77 -1.56 -1.40 -2.13
C PHE A 77 -1.74 -0.15 -2.97
N HIS A 78 -0.77 0.15 -3.82
CA HIS A 78 -0.80 1.33 -4.66
C HIS A 78 -0.72 0.93 -6.11
N SER A 79 -1.77 1.20 -6.87
CA SER A 79 -1.78 1.05 -8.32
C SER A 79 -2.04 2.42 -8.93
N VAL A 80 -1.06 2.93 -9.67
CA VAL A 80 -1.14 4.24 -10.32
C VAL A 80 -1.13 4.05 -11.84
N ASP A 81 -2.26 4.39 -12.47
CA ASP A 81 -2.45 4.29 -13.92
C ASP A 81 -1.33 4.96 -14.70
N GLY A 82 -0.78 4.24 -15.68
CA GLY A 82 0.33 4.70 -16.52
C GLY A 82 1.70 4.79 -15.83
N LYS A 83 1.79 4.50 -14.53
CA LYS A 83 3.04 4.51 -13.77
C LYS A 83 3.48 3.12 -13.36
N GLY A 84 2.71 2.49 -12.47
CA GLY A 84 3.03 1.17 -11.95
C GLY A 84 2.21 0.80 -10.72
N MET A 85 2.58 -0.32 -10.12
CA MET A 85 1.91 -0.90 -8.98
C MET A 85 2.93 -1.33 -7.92
N VAL A 86 2.64 -1.06 -6.66
CA VAL A 86 3.39 -1.52 -5.49
C VAL A 86 2.46 -2.36 -4.60
N PHE A 87 2.90 -3.55 -4.25
CA PHE A 87 2.17 -4.51 -3.43
C PHE A 87 3.12 -5.31 -2.54
N ALA A 88 2.60 -5.91 -1.47
CA ALA A 88 3.39 -6.83 -0.66
C ALA A 88 3.48 -8.19 -1.38
N ASP A 89 4.70 -8.65 -1.62
CA ASP A 89 5.01 -9.92 -2.27
C ASP A 89 5.88 -10.80 -1.36
N GLY A 90 5.50 -12.06 -1.19
CA GLY A 90 6.17 -12.93 -0.24
C GLY A 90 5.37 -14.16 0.15
N THR A 91 5.99 -15.02 0.96
CA THR A 91 5.37 -16.28 1.42
C THR A 91 4.96 -16.24 2.88
N SER A 92 5.48 -15.29 3.66
CA SER A 92 5.25 -15.21 5.10
C SER A 92 5.70 -13.86 5.66
N ARG A 93 5.28 -13.53 6.90
CA ARG A 93 5.67 -12.31 7.62
C ARG A 93 7.19 -12.10 7.75
N GLU A 94 7.98 -13.18 7.74
CA GLU A 94 9.45 -13.12 7.82
C GLU A 94 10.12 -13.07 6.45
N LYS A 95 9.39 -13.44 5.39
CA LYS A 95 9.90 -13.57 4.01
C LYS A 95 8.94 -12.89 3.05
N TRP A 96 8.99 -11.57 3.08
CA TRP A 96 8.24 -10.71 2.18
C TRP A 96 9.06 -9.46 1.84
N ALA A 97 8.66 -8.81 0.75
CA ALA A 97 9.23 -7.58 0.24
C ALA A 97 8.14 -6.78 -0.48
N TRP A 98 8.37 -5.49 -0.68
CA TRP A 98 7.58 -4.67 -1.57
C TRP A 98 7.88 -5.06 -3.03
N GLY A 99 6.93 -5.65 -3.72
CA GLY A 99 6.97 -5.86 -5.15
C GLY A 99 6.52 -4.61 -5.88
N ALA A 100 7.36 -4.07 -6.75
CA ALA A 100 7.02 -2.94 -7.61
C ALA A 100 7.13 -3.34 -9.08
N VAL A 101 6.09 -3.05 -9.85
CA VAL A 101 5.98 -3.33 -11.29
C VAL A 101 5.58 -2.08 -12.04
N LYS A 102 6.09 -1.88 -13.25
CA LYS A 102 5.72 -0.75 -14.10
C LYS A 102 4.46 -1.06 -14.90
N HIS A 103 3.71 -0.02 -15.21
CA HIS A 103 2.57 -0.12 -16.11
C HIS A 103 3.03 0.07 -17.55
N ILE A 104 2.57 -0.81 -18.43
CA ILE A 104 2.76 -0.72 -19.87
C ILE A 104 1.41 -0.56 -20.56
N GLU A 105 1.39 0.12 -21.70
CA GLU A 105 0.16 0.25 -22.48
C GLU A 105 -0.32 -1.14 -22.94
N VAL A 106 -1.62 -1.37 -22.80
CA VAL A 106 -2.25 -2.59 -23.32
C VAL A 106 -2.28 -2.48 -24.84
N LEU A 107 -1.62 -3.42 -25.51
CA LEU A 107 -1.68 -3.52 -26.96
C LEU A 107 -3.13 -3.69 -27.42
N GLU A 108 -3.49 -3.16 -28.59
CA GLU A 108 -4.88 -3.20 -29.06
C GLU A 108 -5.44 -4.62 -29.16
N GLU A 109 -4.57 -5.58 -29.48
CA GLU A 109 -4.87 -7.02 -29.52
C GLU A 109 -5.19 -7.65 -28.15
N GLU A 110 -4.76 -7.01 -27.04
CA GLU A 110 -4.99 -7.48 -25.67
C GLU A 110 -6.08 -6.70 -24.93
N LYS A 111 -6.65 -5.64 -25.53
CA LYS A 111 -7.69 -4.79 -24.90
C LYS A 111 -8.90 -5.58 -24.41
N ASP A 112 -9.29 -6.64 -25.13
CA ASP A 112 -10.41 -7.51 -24.77
C ASP A 112 -10.12 -8.31 -23.48
N LYS A 113 -8.87 -8.76 -23.28
CA LYS A 113 -8.43 -9.49 -22.08
C LYS A 113 -8.41 -8.59 -20.83
N TYR A 114 -8.07 -7.32 -21.01
CA TYR A 114 -7.96 -6.34 -19.92
C TYR A 114 -9.21 -5.46 -19.79
N LYS A 115 -10.35 -5.87 -20.36
CA LYS A 115 -11.65 -5.19 -20.24
C LYS A 115 -11.60 -3.68 -20.57
N GLY A 116 -10.76 -3.30 -21.54
CA GLY A 116 -10.59 -1.91 -21.95
C GLY A 116 -9.68 -1.06 -21.06
N ALA A 117 -8.95 -1.64 -20.11
CA ALA A 117 -7.91 -0.92 -19.37
C ALA A 117 -6.82 -0.40 -20.32
N LYS A 118 -6.40 0.86 -20.15
CA LYS A 118 -5.37 1.49 -20.98
C LYS A 118 -3.98 0.94 -20.68
N TYR A 119 -3.74 0.56 -19.43
CA TYR A 119 -2.46 0.05 -18.96
C TYR A 119 -2.62 -1.29 -18.25
N ARG A 120 -1.58 -2.11 -18.31
CA ARG A 120 -1.44 -3.35 -17.53
C ARG A 120 -0.14 -3.35 -16.74
N ALA A 121 -0.13 -4.09 -15.64
CA ALA A 121 1.10 -4.36 -14.90
C ALA A 121 2.03 -5.28 -15.71
N ASP A 122 3.28 -4.84 -15.92
CA ASP A 122 4.33 -5.65 -16.53
C ASP A 122 5.10 -6.40 -15.43
N MET A 123 4.71 -7.66 -15.21
CA MET A 123 5.39 -8.54 -14.25
C MET A 123 6.84 -8.83 -14.63
N GLY A 124 7.26 -8.60 -15.88
CA GLY A 124 8.67 -8.68 -16.29
C GLY A 124 9.54 -7.58 -15.67
N THR A 125 8.93 -6.49 -15.20
CA THR A 125 9.61 -5.39 -14.50
C THR A 125 9.55 -5.49 -12.99
N LEU A 126 9.07 -6.63 -12.45
CA LEU A 126 8.97 -6.85 -11.01
C LEU A 126 10.34 -6.67 -10.34
N LYS A 127 10.38 -5.76 -9.37
CA LYS A 127 11.53 -5.54 -8.52
C LYS A 127 11.10 -5.56 -7.06
N HIS A 128 11.86 -6.29 -6.25
CA HIS A 128 11.63 -6.39 -4.82
C HIS A 128 12.42 -5.32 -4.06
N PHE A 129 11.76 -4.70 -3.10
CA PHE A 129 12.33 -3.73 -2.18
C PHE A 129 12.09 -4.22 -0.74
N PRO A 130 13.08 -4.11 0.16
CA PRO A 130 12.88 -4.50 1.56
C PRO A 130 11.79 -3.65 2.22
N GLU A 131 11.22 -4.13 3.33
CA GLU A 131 10.11 -3.47 4.05
C GLU A 131 10.33 -1.96 4.28
N ARG A 132 11.57 -1.56 4.61
CA ARG A 132 11.94 -0.17 4.92
C ARG A 132 12.32 0.68 3.69
N ASP A 133 12.20 0.13 2.49
CA ASP A 133 12.53 0.80 1.23
C ASP A 133 11.29 0.96 0.34
N PHE A 134 10.17 1.28 0.97
CA PHE A 134 8.92 1.55 0.26
C PHE A 134 9.02 2.80 -0.62
N ILE A 135 9.78 3.82 -0.19
CA ILE A 135 10.10 4.99 -1.03
C ILE A 135 10.80 4.55 -2.31
N GLY A 136 11.80 3.65 -2.22
CA GLY A 136 12.47 3.10 -3.40
C GLY A 136 11.50 2.41 -4.37
N ALA A 137 10.52 1.67 -3.85
CA ALA A 137 9.47 1.07 -4.67
C ALA A 137 8.61 2.12 -5.40
N LEU A 138 8.22 3.20 -4.71
CA LEU A 138 7.45 4.29 -5.30
C LEU A 138 8.24 5.11 -6.33
N THR A 139 9.52 5.37 -6.07
CA THR A 139 10.43 6.02 -7.02
C THR A 139 10.63 5.14 -8.25
N TYR A 140 10.77 3.83 -8.09
CA TYR A 140 10.93 2.89 -9.21
C TYR A 140 9.75 2.90 -10.18
N ILE A 141 8.51 3.07 -9.68
CA ILE A 141 7.32 3.21 -10.51
C ILE A 141 7.05 4.66 -10.94
N ASN A 142 7.99 5.59 -10.73
CA ASN A 142 7.89 7.01 -11.05
C ASN A 142 6.72 7.74 -10.35
N VAL A 143 6.27 7.24 -9.19
CA VAL A 143 5.28 7.95 -8.37
C VAL A 143 5.93 9.15 -7.70
N LEU A 144 7.14 8.97 -7.19
CA LEU A 144 7.97 10.02 -6.61
C LEU A 144 9.10 10.41 -7.59
N PRO A 145 9.52 11.68 -7.61
CA PRO A 145 10.74 12.08 -8.30
C PRO A 145 11.98 11.43 -7.68
N GLU A 146 13.02 11.22 -8.49
CA GLU A 146 14.36 10.81 -8.05
C GLU A 146 15.10 11.93 -7.30
#